data_AF-A0A9E1J931-F1
#
_entry.id   AF-A0A9E1J931-F1
#
_cell.length_a   1.000
_cell.length_b   1.000
_cell.length_c   1.000
_cell.angle_alpha   90.00
_cell.angle_beta   90.00
_cell.angle_gamma   90.00
#
_symmetry.space_group_name_H-M   'P 1'
#
loop_
_entity.id
_entity.type
_entity.pdbx_description
1 polymer ?
#
loop_
_entity_poly.entity_id
_entity_poly.type
_entity_poly.pdbx_seq_one_letter_code
_entity_poly.pdbx_strand_id
1 'polypeptide(L)'
;MDSGENSIRDQAVRDQYEEFPYPARDPADEATRLITGSPSHILEIEHFVLAGGRAGGRAGNFRALVAGGGTGDGAIMLAQQLSDRGTGSVTYLDMSAASLAIAKARAAARGLTNI
;
A
#
# COMPACT_ATOMS: atom_id res chain seq x y z
N MET A 1 -14.18 -15.61 30.45
CA MET A 1 -13.99 -16.83 29.65
C MET A 1 -14.56 -16.55 28.27
N ASP A 2 -13.72 -16.13 27.33
CA ASP A 2 -14.09 -15.86 25.91
C ASP A 2 -12.83 -15.80 25.00
N SER A 3 -11.66 -16.26 25.48
CA SER A 3 -10.40 -16.10 24.75
C SER A 3 -10.15 -17.18 23.69
N GLY A 4 -10.73 -18.38 23.87
CA GLY A 4 -10.53 -19.50 22.95
C GLY A 4 -11.32 -19.37 21.65
N GLU A 5 -12.56 -18.87 21.71
CA GLU A 5 -13.42 -18.74 20.53
C GLU A 5 -12.99 -17.58 19.63
N ASN A 6 -12.60 -16.45 20.23
CA ASN A 6 -11.98 -15.33 19.50
C ASN A 6 -10.67 -15.74 18.82
N SER A 7 -9.83 -16.57 19.47
CA SER A 7 -8.59 -17.05 18.86
C SER A 7 -8.81 -17.94 17.62
N ILE A 8 -9.88 -18.75 17.57
CA ILE A 8 -10.19 -19.58 16.40
C ILE A 8 -10.69 -18.70 15.25
N ARG A 9 -11.53 -17.71 15.54
CA ARG A 9 -12.04 -16.76 14.54
C ARG A 9 -10.90 -15.90 13.96
N ASP A 10 -10.01 -15.41 14.81
CA ASP A 10 -8.84 -14.63 14.38
C ASP A 10 -7.91 -15.44 13.47
N GLN A 11 -7.71 -16.72 13.79
CA GLN A 11 -6.91 -17.61 12.94
C GLN A 11 -7.58 -17.86 11.59
N ALA A 12 -8.89 -18.11 11.56
CA ALA A 12 -9.62 -18.31 10.31
C ALA A 12 -9.57 -17.07 9.39
N VAL A 13 -9.68 -15.86 9.97
CA VAL A 13 -9.52 -14.61 9.21
C VAL A 13 -8.11 -14.47 8.68
N ARG A 14 -7.09 -14.77 9.48
CA ARG A 14 -5.69 -14.75 9.04
C ARG A 14 -5.46 -15.70 7.86
N ASP A 15 -5.91 -16.95 7.98
CA ASP A 15 -5.75 -17.97 6.94
C ASP A 15 -6.40 -17.53 5.63
N GLN A 16 -7.58 -16.90 5.70
CA GLN A 16 -8.26 -16.34 4.52
C GLN A 16 -7.40 -15.28 3.81
N TYR A 17 -6.78 -14.35 4.55
CA TYR A 17 -5.92 -13.33 3.96
C TYR A 17 -4.60 -13.89 3.40
N GLU A 18 -4.14 -15.05 3.88
CA GLU A 18 -2.96 -15.73 3.34
C GLU A 18 -3.31 -16.51 2.06
N GLU A 19 -4.45 -17.20 2.03
CA GLU A 19 -4.88 -18.01 0.88
C GLU A 19 -5.42 -17.15 -0.28
N PHE A 20 -6.08 -16.04 0.04
CA PHE A 20 -6.69 -15.14 -0.93
C PHE A 20 -6.20 -13.69 -0.78
N PRO A 21 -4.93 -13.39 -1.12
CA PRO A 21 -4.40 -12.03 -1.08
C PRO A 21 -5.23 -11.08 -1.96
N TYR A 22 -5.66 -9.97 -1.37
CA TYR A 22 -6.57 -9.04 -2.03
C TYR A 22 -6.00 -7.61 -2.10
N PRO A 23 -6.26 -6.87 -3.20
CA PRO A 23 -6.81 -7.36 -4.47
C PRO A 23 -5.86 -8.35 -5.16
N ALA A 24 -6.38 -9.29 -5.95
CA ALA A 24 -5.52 -10.21 -6.68
C ALA A 24 -4.63 -9.44 -7.68
N ARG A 25 -3.32 -9.63 -7.61
CA ARG A 25 -2.34 -8.92 -8.45
C ARG A 25 -1.23 -9.87 -8.90
N ASP A 26 -0.89 -9.78 -10.18
CA ASP A 26 0.33 -10.35 -10.73
C ASP A 26 1.41 -9.25 -10.76
N PRO A 27 2.55 -9.41 -10.05
CA PRO A 27 3.65 -8.46 -10.12
C PRO A 27 4.18 -8.19 -11.52
N ALA A 28 4.04 -9.12 -12.47
CA ALA A 28 4.48 -8.93 -13.85
C ALA A 28 3.69 -7.83 -14.59
N ASP A 29 2.45 -7.55 -14.18
CA ASP A 29 1.62 -6.49 -14.78
C ASP A 29 2.27 -5.11 -14.66
N GLU A 30 3.11 -4.89 -13.65
CA GLU A 30 3.77 -3.61 -13.39
C GLU A 30 4.67 -3.14 -14.55
N ALA A 31 5.14 -4.08 -15.38
CA ALA A 31 5.91 -3.78 -16.58
C ALA A 31 5.07 -3.10 -17.69
N THR A 32 3.75 -3.22 -17.63
CA THR A 32 2.84 -2.76 -18.69
C THR A 32 1.87 -1.68 -18.22
N ARG A 33 1.54 -1.66 -16.93
CA ARG A 33 0.59 -0.69 -16.36
C ARG A 33 0.85 -0.44 -14.89
N LEU A 34 0.53 0.77 -14.44
CA LEU A 34 0.36 1.08 -13.02
C LEU A 34 -1.13 1.05 -12.71
N ILE A 35 -1.53 0.38 -11.62
CA ILE A 35 -2.89 0.51 -11.09
C ILE A 35 -3.01 1.87 -10.41
N THR A 36 -3.92 2.71 -10.92
CA THR A 36 -4.22 4.03 -10.37
C THR A 36 -5.70 4.17 -10.08
N GLY A 37 -6.05 4.95 -9.07
CA GLY A 37 -7.44 5.26 -8.73
C GLY A 37 -7.56 5.76 -7.31
N SER A 38 -8.77 5.67 -6.75
CA SER A 38 -9.05 5.98 -5.36
C SER A 38 -9.08 4.70 -4.51
N PRO A 39 -8.79 4.77 -3.20
CA PRO A 39 -8.21 5.92 -2.50
C PRO A 39 -6.67 5.99 -2.70
N SER A 40 -6.04 7.01 -2.11
CA SER A 40 -4.58 7.18 -1.96
C SER A 40 -3.85 7.86 -3.12
N HIS A 41 -4.56 8.34 -4.14
CA HIS A 41 -3.94 9.18 -5.15
C HIS A 41 -3.40 10.47 -4.49
N ILE A 42 -2.18 10.91 -4.83
CA ILE A 42 -1.55 12.04 -4.13
C ILE A 42 -2.38 13.32 -4.19
N LEU A 43 -3.05 13.58 -5.32
CA LEU A 43 -3.96 14.73 -5.46
C LEU A 43 -5.20 14.62 -4.57
N GLU A 44 -5.71 13.42 -4.32
CA GLU A 44 -6.83 13.22 -3.39
C GLU A 44 -6.38 13.48 -1.95
N ILE A 45 -5.18 13.01 -1.59
CA ILE A 45 -4.59 13.28 -0.28
C ILE A 45 -4.40 14.80 -0.11
N GLU A 46 -3.82 15.47 -1.08
CA GLU A 46 -3.62 16.93 -1.05
C GLU A 46 -4.94 17.68 -0.90
N HIS A 47 -5.96 17.32 -1.69
CA HIS A 47 -7.24 18.00 -1.68
C HIS A 47 -8.07 17.69 -0.42
N PHE A 48 -8.35 16.41 -0.14
CA PHE A 48 -9.30 16.00 0.87
C PHE A 48 -8.68 15.86 2.27
N VAL A 49 -7.45 15.37 2.37
CA VAL A 49 -6.81 15.10 3.68
C VAL A 49 -6.04 16.31 4.17
N LEU A 50 -5.35 17.01 3.26
CA LEU A 50 -4.53 18.19 3.58
C LEU A 50 -5.24 19.52 3.31
N ALA A 51 -6.56 19.50 3.09
CA ALA A 51 -7.39 20.69 2.85
C ALA A 51 -6.86 21.59 1.71
N GLY A 52 -6.38 20.98 0.62
CA GLY A 52 -5.76 21.67 -0.53
C GLY A 52 -4.27 21.95 -0.38
N GLY A 53 -3.66 21.54 0.74
CA GLY A 53 -2.21 21.64 0.97
C GLY A 53 -1.41 20.66 0.11
N ARG A 54 -0.17 21.03 -0.23
CA ARG A 54 0.75 20.14 -0.95
C ARG A 54 1.33 19.05 -0.04
N ALA A 55 1.39 17.83 -0.54
CA ALA A 55 2.08 16.72 0.10
C ALA A 55 3.57 17.05 0.21
N GLY A 56 4.07 17.10 1.45
CA GLY A 56 5.43 17.51 1.78
C GLY A 56 5.54 18.96 2.28
N GLY A 57 4.50 19.77 2.10
CA GLY A 57 4.42 21.14 2.61
C GLY A 57 5.69 21.96 2.34
N ARG A 58 6.13 22.73 3.35
CA ARG A 58 7.37 23.53 3.27
C ARG A 58 8.65 22.69 3.39
N ALA A 59 8.55 21.52 4.03
CA ALA A 59 9.69 20.62 4.28
C ALA A 59 10.06 19.78 3.04
N GLY A 60 9.16 19.70 2.06
CA GLY A 60 9.38 19.01 0.80
C GLY A 60 9.54 17.48 0.92
N ASN A 61 9.18 16.85 2.04
CA ASN A 61 9.35 15.40 2.24
C ASN A 61 8.10 14.77 2.87
N PHE A 62 7.19 14.29 2.04
CA PHE A 62 5.96 13.63 2.49
C PHE A 62 6.24 12.17 2.89
N ARG A 63 5.72 11.74 4.04
CA ARG A 63 5.88 10.36 4.52
C ARG A 63 4.52 9.77 4.85
N ALA A 64 4.15 8.71 4.15
CA ALA A 64 2.87 8.04 4.33
C ALA A 64 3.05 6.66 4.99
N LEU A 65 2.17 6.30 5.91
CA LEU A 65 2.00 4.93 6.39
C LEU A 65 0.77 4.33 5.73
N VAL A 66 0.94 3.21 5.04
CA VAL A 66 -0.16 2.40 4.51
C VAL A 66 -0.25 1.13 5.35
N ALA A 67 -1.17 1.12 6.32
CA ALA A 67 -1.42 -0.01 7.22
C ALA A 67 -2.62 -0.82 6.73
N GLY A 68 -2.45 -2.13 6.56
CA GLY A 68 -3.43 -3.00 5.90
C GLY A 68 -3.47 -2.77 4.40
N GLY A 69 -2.29 -2.68 3.77
CA GLY A 69 -2.19 -2.31 2.36
C GLY A 69 -2.57 -3.39 1.36
N GLY A 70 -2.91 -4.60 1.81
CA GLY A 70 -3.22 -5.74 0.95
C GLY A 70 -2.07 -6.01 -0.03
N THR A 71 -2.38 -6.35 -1.27
CA THR A 71 -1.36 -6.53 -2.32
C THR A 71 -0.75 -5.23 -2.86
N GLY A 72 -1.07 -4.09 -2.25
CA GLY A 72 -0.28 -2.85 -2.37
C GLY A 72 -0.76 -1.83 -3.40
N ASP A 73 -1.99 -1.88 -3.92
CA ASP A 73 -2.43 -0.93 -4.96
C ASP A 73 -2.21 0.54 -4.59
N GLY A 74 -2.78 0.99 -3.48
CA GLY A 74 -2.62 2.37 -3.02
C GLY A 74 -1.17 2.71 -2.66
N ALA A 75 -0.44 1.75 -2.08
CA ALA A 75 0.93 1.94 -1.64
C ALA A 75 1.89 2.09 -2.84
N ILE A 76 1.81 1.20 -3.83
CA ILE A 76 2.59 1.22 -5.06
C ILE A 76 2.28 2.47 -5.90
N MET A 77 0.98 2.81 -6.05
CA MET A 77 0.57 4.04 -6.72
C MET A 77 1.18 5.28 -6.05
N LEU A 78 1.01 5.42 -4.74
CA LEU A 78 1.52 6.59 -4.01
C LEU A 78 3.05 6.64 -4.04
N ALA A 79 3.72 5.51 -3.86
CA ALA A 79 5.18 5.43 -3.94
C ALA A 79 5.72 5.84 -5.31
N GLN A 80 5.09 5.38 -6.40
CA GLN A 80 5.41 5.83 -7.75
C GLN A 80 5.21 7.34 -7.90
N GLN A 81 4.07 7.88 -7.48
CA GLN A 81 3.78 9.32 -7.60
C GLN A 81 4.74 10.20 -6.79
N LEU A 82 5.19 9.72 -5.62
CA LEU A 82 6.23 10.39 -4.84
C LEU A 82 7.61 10.29 -5.50
N SER A 83 7.94 9.13 -6.09
CA SER A 83 9.16 8.93 -6.88
C SER A 83 9.19 9.85 -8.11
N ASP A 84 8.07 9.99 -8.82
CA ASP A 84 7.93 10.88 -9.98
C ASP A 84 8.10 12.35 -9.59
N ARG A 85 7.67 12.72 -8.37
CA ARG A 85 7.91 14.05 -7.78
C ARG A 85 9.32 14.22 -7.22
N GLY A 86 10.13 13.17 -7.18
CA GLY A 86 11.51 13.16 -6.68
C GLY A 86 11.64 13.27 -5.16
N THR A 87 10.55 13.12 -4.39
CA THR A 87 10.60 13.23 -2.93
C THR A 87 9.43 12.54 -2.23
N GLY A 88 9.70 12.05 -1.02
CA GLY A 88 8.76 11.38 -0.16
C GLY A 88 8.88 9.86 -0.19
N SER A 89 8.25 9.24 0.82
CA SER A 89 8.31 7.79 1.03
C SER A 89 6.99 7.24 1.52
N VAL A 90 6.76 5.97 1.21
CA VAL A 90 5.70 5.15 1.81
C VAL A 90 6.35 4.19 2.80
N THR A 91 5.64 3.84 3.86
CA THR A 91 5.92 2.67 4.69
C THR A 91 4.69 1.80 4.60
N TYR A 92 4.87 0.60 4.06
CA TYR A 92 3.79 -0.37 3.88
C TYR A 92 3.83 -1.44 4.98
N LEU A 93 2.65 -1.78 5.52
CA LEU A 93 2.47 -2.83 6.50
C LEU A 93 1.20 -3.62 6.17
N ASP A 94 1.28 -4.95 6.26
CA ASP A 94 0.12 -5.84 6.22
C ASP A 94 0.36 -7.05 7.14
N MET A 95 -0.72 -7.66 7.62
CA MET A 95 -0.64 -8.85 8.46
C MET A 95 -0.46 -10.15 7.67
N SER A 96 -0.82 -10.13 6.37
CA SER A 96 -0.71 -11.25 5.45
C SER A 96 0.68 -11.27 4.81
N ALA A 97 1.41 -12.35 5.06
CA ALA A 97 2.73 -12.57 4.47
C ALA A 97 2.62 -12.71 2.94
N ALA A 98 1.56 -13.37 2.46
CA ALA A 98 1.28 -13.50 1.03
C ALA A 98 1.01 -12.14 0.36
N SER A 99 0.20 -11.28 0.98
CA SER A 99 -0.04 -9.91 0.49
C SER A 99 1.23 -9.07 0.47
N LEU A 100 2.03 -9.17 1.52
CA LEU A 100 3.32 -8.48 1.64
C LEU A 100 4.33 -8.98 0.60
N ALA A 101 4.36 -10.27 0.30
CA ALA A 101 5.22 -10.82 -0.76
C ALA A 101 4.85 -10.26 -2.15
N ILE A 102 3.55 -10.19 -2.46
CA ILE A 102 3.06 -9.61 -3.72
C ILE A 102 3.40 -8.12 -3.81
N ALA A 103 3.11 -7.34 -2.75
CA ALA A 103 3.42 -5.91 -2.72
C ALA A 103 4.92 -5.64 -2.90
N LYS A 104 5.80 -6.41 -2.25
CA LYS A 104 7.26 -6.33 -2.43
C LYS A 104 7.69 -6.65 -3.85
N ALA A 105 7.15 -7.72 -4.45
CA ALA A 105 7.46 -8.09 -5.82
C ALA A 105 7.04 -7.00 -6.81
N ARG A 106 5.89 -6.36 -6.60
CA ARG A 106 5.43 -5.22 -7.40
C ARG A 106 6.35 -4.01 -7.26
N ALA A 107 6.75 -3.65 -6.05
CA ALA A 107 7.68 -2.56 -5.81
C ALA A 107 9.03 -2.81 -6.52
N ALA A 108 9.55 -4.04 -6.41
CA ALA A 108 10.78 -4.45 -7.07
C ALA A 108 10.67 -4.40 -8.61
N ALA A 109 9.55 -4.88 -9.18
CA ALA A 109 9.30 -4.84 -10.62
C ALA A 109 9.28 -3.41 -11.18
N ARG A 110 8.87 -2.42 -10.38
CA ARG A 110 8.91 -0.99 -10.72
C ARG A 110 10.21 -0.28 -10.37
N GLY A 111 11.14 -0.94 -9.67
CA GLY A 111 12.36 -0.31 -9.16
C GLY A 111 12.11 0.75 -8.09
N LEU A 112 10.99 0.67 -7.35
CA LEU A 112 10.66 1.62 -6.29
C LEU A 112 11.52 1.36 -5.06
N THR A 113 12.34 2.34 -4.67
CA THR A 113 13.22 2.27 -3.48
C THR A 113 12.70 3.09 -2.30
N ASN A 114 11.50 3.68 -2.43
CA ASN A 114 10.90 4.62 -1.48
C ASN A 114 9.64 4.06 -0.78
N ILE A 115 9.50 2.73 -0.68
CA ILE A 115 8.37 2.02 -0.06
C ILE A 115 8.83 0.82 0.77
#